data_AF-A0A963MG92-F1
#
_entry.id   AF-A0A963MG92-F1
#
_cell.length_a   1.000
_cell.length_b   1.000
_cell.length_c   1.000
_cell.angle_alpha   90.00
_cell.angle_beta   90.00
_cell.angle_gamma   90.00
#
_symmetry.space_group_name_H-M   'P 1'
#
loop_
_entity.id
_entity.type
_entity.pdbx_description
1 polymer ?
#
loop_
_entity_poly.entity_id
_entity_poly.type
_entity_poly.pdbx_seq_one_letter_code
_entity_poly.pdbx_strand_id
1 'polypeptide(L)' 'EGAYFAPELGNVYKRRGGDFIKGWMQAMPTGAPGRRQMPQFNLTDEELDQLVAFLKYTSEINTANWPPNIEG' A
#
# COMPACT_ATOMS: atom_id res chain seq x y z
N GLU A 1 -13.69 -7.33 5.12
CA GLU A 1 -12.63 -7.06 6.13
C GLU A 1 -11.45 -7.98 5.82
N GLY A 2 -10.24 -7.43 5.69
CA GLY A 2 -9.03 -8.18 5.34
C GLY A 2 -8.30 -8.74 6.57
N ALA A 3 -6.98 -8.87 6.50
CA ALA A 3 -6.15 -9.28 7.64
C ALA A 3 -5.68 -8.06 8.46
N TYR A 4 -5.76 -8.14 9.79
CA TYR A 4 -5.38 -7.05 10.74
C TYR A 4 -3.87 -6.96 11.05
N PHE A 5 -3.02 -7.56 10.21
CA PHE A 5 -1.59 -7.64 10.47
C PHE A 5 -0.80 -6.45 9.90
N ALA A 6 -1.31 -5.82 8.84
CA ALA A 6 -0.68 -4.70 8.15
C ALA A 6 -1.62 -3.48 8.12
N PRO A 7 -1.10 -2.27 7.88
CA PRO A 7 -1.91 -1.07 7.73
C PRO A 7 -2.95 -1.19 6.61
N GLU A 8 -4.06 -0.46 6.74
CA GLU A 8 -5.09 -0.37 5.72
C GLU A 8 -4.53 0.21 4.40
N LEU A 9 -4.83 -0.44 3.28
CA LEU A 9 -4.27 -0.09 1.97
C LEU A 9 -5.25 0.70 1.10
N GLY A 10 -6.54 0.78 1.44
CA GLY A 10 -7.55 1.49 0.65
C GLY A 10 -7.31 2.99 0.48
N ASN A 11 -6.54 3.63 1.36
CA ASN A 11 -6.19 5.05 1.28
C ASN A 11 -4.68 5.32 1.15
N VAL A 12 -3.84 4.30 0.95
CA VAL A 12 -2.38 4.43 0.96
C VAL A 12 -1.88 5.36 -0.15
N TYR A 13 -2.55 5.36 -1.30
CA TYR A 13 -2.24 6.25 -2.42
C TYR A 13 -2.41 7.73 -2.03
N LYS A 14 -3.50 8.08 -1.35
CA LYS A 14 -3.73 9.46 -0.86
C LYS A 14 -2.75 9.87 0.23
N ARG A 15 -2.27 8.92 1.04
CA ARG A 15 -1.38 9.18 2.18
C ARG A 15 0.09 9.33 1.80
N ARG A 16 0.55 8.59 0.78
CA ARG A 16 1.98 8.45 0.48
C ARG A 16 2.35 8.70 -0.99
N GLY A 17 1.39 8.68 -1.91
CA GLY A 17 1.62 8.82 -3.35
C GLY A 17 2.15 7.56 -4.03
N GLY A 18 2.04 7.51 -5.35
CA GLY A 18 2.39 6.33 -6.16
C GLY A 18 3.87 5.96 -6.12
N ASP A 19 4.77 6.95 -6.20
CA ASP A 19 6.22 6.71 -6.22
C ASP A 19 6.74 6.12 -4.90
N PHE A 20 6.13 6.53 -3.79
CA PHE A 20 6.43 5.94 -2.49
C PHE A 20 6.04 4.46 -2.43
N ILE A 21 4.90 4.08 -3.01
CA ILE A 21 4.42 2.70 -2.98
C ILE A 21 5.40 1.79 -3.76
N LYS A 22 5.85 2.22 -4.94
CA LYS A 22 6.85 1.47 -5.72
C LYS A 22 8.16 1.31 -4.94
N GLY A 23 8.70 2.42 -4.43
CA GLY A 23 9.95 2.40 -3.67
C GLY A 23 9.84 1.57 -2.39
N TRP A 24 8.69 1.60 -1.71
CA TRP A 24 8.44 0.80 -0.52
C TRP A 24 8.46 -0.71 -0.82
N MET A 25 7.81 -1.15 -1.91
CA MET A 25 7.81 -2.57 -2.30
C MET A 25 9.21 -3.07 -2.66
N GLN A 26 10.00 -2.25 -3.33
CA GLN A 26 11.40 -2.57 -3.65
C GLN A 26 12.30 -2.59 -2.40
N ALA A 27 12.01 -1.77 -1.39
CA ALA A 27 12.79 -1.66 -0.16
C ALA A 27 12.49 -2.75 0.89
N MET A 28 11.50 -3.61 0.67
CA MET A 28 11.20 -4.72 1.56
C MET A 28 12.13 -5.92 1.32
N PRO A 29 12.45 -6.72 2.35
CA PRO A 29 12.12 -6.51 3.78
C PRO A 29 13.03 -5.48 4.45
N THR A 30 12.51 -4.75 5.45
CA THR A 30 13.28 -3.74 6.20
C THR A 30 14.41 -4.30 7.07
N GLY A 31 14.34 -5.58 7.46
CA GLY A 31 15.34 -6.22 8.33
C GLY A 31 15.40 -5.68 9.77
N ALA A 32 14.54 -4.72 10.14
CA ALA A 32 14.55 -4.13 11.46
C ALA A 32 14.16 -5.16 12.55
N PRO A 33 14.99 -5.37 13.60
CA PRO A 33 14.72 -6.36 14.63
C PRO A 33 13.43 -6.03 15.39
N GLY A 34 12.57 -7.04 15.55
CA GLY A 34 11.28 -6.91 16.24
C GLY A 34 10.15 -6.28 15.42
N ARG A 35 10.41 -5.83 14.18
CA ARG A 35 9.37 -5.26 13.30
C ARG A 35 8.75 -6.32 12.40
N ARG A 36 7.43 -6.26 12.22
CA ARG A 36 6.70 -7.07 11.22
C ARG A 36 7.30 -6.82 9.83
N GLN A 37 7.66 -7.90 9.13
CA GLN A 37 8.29 -7.82 7.82
C GLN A 37 7.28 -8.09 6.72
N MET A 38 7.34 -7.25 5.68
CA MET A 38 6.69 -7.53 4.41
C MET A 38 7.69 -8.32 3.53
N PRO A 39 7.27 -9.41 2.87
CA PRO A 39 8.13 -10.15 1.95
C PRO A 39 8.57 -9.31 0.75
N GLN A 40 9.71 -9.66 0.16
CA GLN A 40 10.07 -9.20 -1.18
C GLN A 40 9.36 -10.10 -2.20
N PHE A 41 8.53 -9.48 -3.04
CA PHE A 41 7.73 -10.19 -4.05
C PHE A 41 8.43 -10.28 -5.41
N ASN A 42 9.56 -9.59 -5.60
CA ASN A 42 10.33 -9.55 -6.84
C ASN A 42 9.47 -9.18 -8.06
N LEU A 43 8.55 -8.23 -7.87
CA LEU A 43 7.68 -7.74 -8.94
C LEU A 43 8.50 -6.96 -9.96
N THR A 44 8.10 -7.08 -11.22
CA THR A 44 8.61 -6.23 -12.30
C THR A 44 8.09 -4.81 -12.16
N ASP A 45 8.76 -3.84 -12.79
CA ASP A 45 8.29 -2.45 -12.80
C ASP A 45 6.88 -2.33 -13.39
N GLU A 46 6.53 -3.15 -14.39
CA GLU A 46 5.19 -3.16 -14.96
C GLU A 46 4.13 -3.67 -13.97
N GLU A 47 4.41 -4.72 -13.22
CA GLU A 47 3.51 -5.22 -12.16
C GLU A 47 3.38 -4.22 -11.00
N LEU A 48 4.46 -3.51 -10.66
CA LEU A 48 4.43 -2.43 -9.67
C LEU A 48 3.54 -1.28 -10.13
N ASP A 49 3.63 -0.90 -11.40
CA ASP A 49 2.81 0.14 -12.01
C ASP A 49 1.33 -0.22 -12.00
N GLN A 50 1.01 -1.47 -12.35
CA GLN A 50 -0.35 -2.00 -12.32
C GLN A 50 -0.91 -2.03 -10.89
N LEU A 51 -0.09 -2.41 -9.90
CA LEU A 51 -0.51 -2.43 -8.50
C LEU A 51 -0.75 -1.02 -7.95
N VAL A 52 0.11 -0.05 -8.29
CA VAL A 52 -0.12 1.36 -7.95
C VAL A 52 -1.38 1.89 -8.62
N ALA A 53 -1.62 1.54 -9.88
CA ALA A 53 -2.83 1.94 -10.60
C ALA A 53 -4.09 1.35 -9.96
N PHE A 54 -4.04 0.08 -9.54
CA PHE A 54 -5.13 -0.54 -8.79
C PHE A 54 -5.40 0.17 -7.46
N LEU A 55 -4.35 0.46 -6.67
CA LEU A 55 -4.48 1.17 -5.39
C LEU A 55 -4.95 2.63 -5.55
N LYS A 56 -4.61 3.27 -6.67
CA LYS A 56 -5.16 4.58 -7.02
C LYS A 56 -6.65 4.47 -7.30
N TYR A 57 -7.05 3.55 -8.17
CA TYR A 57 -8.45 3.33 -8.52
C TYR A 57 -9.30 3.04 -7.28
N THR A 58 -8.86 2.14 -6.39
CA THR A 58 -9.59 1.83 -5.16
C THR A 58 -9.74 3.03 -4.24
N SER A 59 -8.75 3.93 -4.19
CA SER A 59 -8.82 5.16 -3.40
C SER A 59 -9.79 6.21 -3.95
N GLU A 60 -10.17 6.11 -5.22
CA GLU A 60 -11.10 6.99 -5.92
C GLU A 60 -12.55 6.44 -5.92
N ILE A 61 -12.76 5.19 -5.49
CA ILE A 61 -14.09 4.62 -5.30
C ILE A 61 -14.83 5.43 -4.22
N ASN A 62 -16.08 5.82 -4.52
CA ASN A 62 -16.94 6.50 -3.56
C ASN A 62 -17.38 5.52 -2.46
N THR A 63 -16.63 5.52 -1.36
CA THR A 63 -16.86 4.68 -0.17
C THR A 63 -17.75 5.34 0.89
N ALA A 64 -18.61 6.29 0.50
CA ALA A 64 -19.53 6.98 1.41
C ALA A 64 -18.84 7.59 2.66
N ASN A 65 -17.77 8.37 2.44
CA ASN A 65 -16.95 9.02 3.49
C ASN A 65 -16.24 8.06 4.46
N TRP A 66 -16.00 6.82 4.06
CA TRP A 66 -15.13 5.89 4.78
C TRP A 66 -13.71 5.90 4.19
N PRO A 67 -12.63 5.93 4.98
CA PRO A 67 -12.57 5.94 6.44
C PRO A 67 -12.74 7.34 7.07
N PRO A 68 -13.06 7.44 8.37
CA PRO A 68 -13.33 8.71 9.06
C PRO A 68 -12.13 9.66 9.16
N ASN A 69 -10.91 9.21 8.87
CA ASN A 69 -9.70 10.05 8.80
C ASN A 69 -8.66 9.48 7.82
N ILE A 70 -7.57 10.23 7.58
CA ILE A 70 -6.48 9.82 6.67
C ILE A 70 -5.64 8.65 7.20
N GLU A 71 -5.81 8.27 8.47
CA GLU A 71 -5.01 7.24 9.13
C GLU A 71 -5.51 5.82 8.81
N GLY A 72 -6.73 5.68 8.29
CA GLY A 72 -7.29 4.38 7.87
C GLY A 72 -7.50 3.46 9.06
#